data_AF-A0A820EH13-F1
#
_entry.id   AF-A0A820EH13-F1
#
_cell.length_a   1.000
_cell.length_b   1.000
_cell.length_c   1.000
_cell.angle_alpha   90.00
_cell.angle_beta   90.00
_cell.angle_gamma   90.00
#
_symmetry.space_group_name_H-M   'P 1'
#
loop_
_entity.id
_entity.type
_entity.pdbx_description
1 polymer ?
#
loop_
_entity_poly.entity_id
_entity_poly.type
_entity_poly.pdbx_seq_one_letter_code
_entity_poly.pdbx_strand_id
1 'polypeptide(L)'
;MTVSTCTQRVRCVLEEMGLPYEIFLVDLSKGEHKQTTHLAIQPFGQIPVLEDIDGTQIFESRAIMRYLLKKYPTEGNHPVPTRKT
;
A
#
# COMPACT_ATOMS: atom_id res chain seq x y z
N MET A 1 -9.44 -9.60 13.35
CA MET A 1 -8.72 -8.46 12.74
C MET A 1 -8.96 -8.52 11.24
N THR A 2 -9.86 -7.68 10.71
CA THR A 2 -10.21 -7.69 9.28
C THR A 2 -9.24 -6.76 8.55
N VAL A 3 -8.36 -7.33 7.72
CA VAL A 3 -7.42 -6.54 6.91
C VAL A 3 -8.06 -6.25 5.56
N SER A 4 -8.14 -4.96 5.19
CA SER A 4 -8.68 -4.52 3.89
C SER A 4 -8.00 -5.24 2.72
N THR A 5 -8.78 -5.65 1.71
CA THR A 5 -8.25 -6.29 0.50
C THR A 5 -7.30 -5.37 -0.28
N CYS A 6 -7.48 -4.05 -0.18
CA CYS A 6 -6.57 -3.06 -0.78
C CYS A 6 -5.23 -3.02 -0.03
N THR A 7 -5.25 -3.12 1.30
CA THR A 7 -4.04 -3.17 2.12
C THR A 7 -3.28 -4.48 1.91
N GLN A 8 -3.99 -5.61 1.80
CA GLN A 8 -3.37 -6.91 1.52
C GLN A 8 -2.63 -6.93 0.17
N ARG A 9 -3.15 -6.23 -0.86
CA ARG A 9 -2.46 -6.09 -2.15
C ARG A 9 -1.11 -5.41 -2.03
N VAL A 10 -1.05 -4.30 -1.30
CA VAL A 10 0.20 -3.56 -1.05
C VAL A 10 1.17 -4.41 -0.24
N ARG A 11 0.68 -5.06 0.82
CA ARG A 11 1.48 -5.95 1.66
C ARG A 11 2.10 -7.08 0.85
N CYS A 12 1.31 -7.75 0.00
CA CYS A 12 1.81 -8.81 -0.88
C CYS A 12 2.98 -8.33 -1.74
N VAL A 13 2.86 -7.15 -2.37
CA VAL A 13 3.95 -6.59 -3.18
C VAL A 13 5.19 -6.27 -2.36
N LEU A 14 5.04 -5.71 -1.15
CA LEU A 14 6.18 -5.44 -0.26
C LEU A 14 6.92 -6.72 0.12
N GLU A 15 6.19 -7.79 0.46
CA GLU A 15 6.75 -9.11 0.79
C GLU A 15 7.44 -9.75 -0.42
N GLU A 16 6.80 -9.76 -1.59
CA GLU A 16 7.37 -10.30 -2.85
C GLU A 16 8.63 -9.55 -3.30
N MET A 17 8.73 -8.27 -2.95
CA MET A 17 9.92 -7.45 -3.22
C MET A 17 10.98 -7.55 -2.11
N GLY A 18 10.67 -8.21 -0.99
CA GLY A 18 11.55 -8.29 0.18
C GLY A 18 11.83 -6.92 0.82
N LEU A 19 10.93 -5.95 0.66
CA LEU A 19 11.10 -4.61 1.21
C LEU A 19 10.71 -4.60 2.70
N PRO A 20 11.53 -4.04 3.60
CA PRO A 20 11.13 -3.85 4.99
C PRO A 20 10.04 -2.76 5.08
N TYR A 21 9.06 -2.98 5.95
CA TYR A 21 7.97 -2.02 6.16
C TYR A 21 7.41 -2.12 7.59
N GLU A 22 6.80 -1.02 8.05
CA GLU A 22 6.03 -0.97 9.30
C GLU A 22 4.53 -0.85 8.97
N ILE A 23 3.68 -1.49 9.79
CA ILE A 23 2.22 -1.38 9.65
C ILE A 23 1.67 -0.49 10.76
N PHE A 24 1.14 0.66 10.36
CA PHE A 24 0.25 1.46 11.21
C PHE A 24 -1.18 0.94 11.06
N LEU A 25 -1.70 0.30 12.11
CA LEU A 25 -3.04 -0.26 12.12
C LEU A 25 -4.09 0.85 12.21
N VAL A 26 -5.10 0.78 11.34
CA VAL A 26 -6.28 1.66 11.36
C VAL A 26 -7.51 0.77 11.56
N ASP A 27 -8.19 0.95 12.68
CA ASP A 27 -9.40 0.21 13.03
C ASP A 27 -10.61 0.75 12.24
N LEU A 28 -10.96 0.01 11.18
CA LEU A 28 -12.12 0.34 10.34
C LEU A 28 -13.45 0.21 11.09
N SER A 29 -13.54 -0.67 12.09
CA SER A 29 -14.77 -0.89 12.86
C SER A 29 -15.08 0.30 13.77
N LYS A 30 -14.04 0.99 14.25
CA LYS A 30 -14.13 2.23 15.02
C LYS A 30 -14.19 3.49 14.14
N GLY A 31 -14.10 3.34 12.82
CA GLY A 31 -14.13 4.47 11.90
C GLY A 31 -12.85 5.32 11.92
N GLU A 32 -11.70 4.80 12.37
CA GLU A 32 -10.46 5.58 12.53
C GLU A 32 -9.99 6.23 11.21
N HIS A 33 -10.17 5.53 10.09
CA HIS A 33 -9.95 6.04 8.73
C HIS A 33 -10.80 7.28 8.35
N LYS A 34 -11.82 7.64 9.13
CA LYS A 34 -12.66 8.84 8.93
C LYS A 34 -12.34 9.95 9.92
N GLN A 35 -11.45 9.72 10.88
CA GLN A 35 -11.06 10.73 11.85
C GLN A 35 -10.18 11.79 11.21
N THR A 36 -10.21 13.01 11.75
CA THR A 36 -9.47 14.15 11.23
C THR A 36 -7.96 13.90 11.10
N THR A 37 -7.39 13.10 12.01
CA THR A 37 -5.97 12.68 11.95
C THR A 37 -5.65 11.86 10.70
N HIS A 38 -6.51 10.91 10.33
CA HIS A 38 -6.34 10.13 9.10
C HIS A 38 -6.70 10.94 7.86
N LEU A 39 -7.75 11.77 7.93
CA LEU A 39 -8.18 12.62 6.82
C LEU A 39 -7.13 13.67 6.41
N ALA A 40 -6.30 14.12 7.37
CA ALA A 40 -5.17 14.98 7.09
C ALA A 40 -4.12 14.31 6.19
N ILE A 41 -4.02 12.98 6.24
CA ILE A 41 -3.10 12.16 5.44
C ILE A 41 -3.79 11.69 4.15
N GLN A 42 -5.04 11.26 4.24
CA GLN A 42 -5.82 10.71 3.13
C GLN A 42 -7.22 11.34 3.11
N PRO A 43 -7.50 12.30 2.20
CA PRO A 43 -8.71 13.14 2.27
C PRO A 43 -10.02 12.40 1.96
N PHE A 44 -9.97 11.19 1.39
CA PHE A 44 -11.14 10.36 1.10
C PHE A 44 -11.49 9.41 2.26
N GLY A 45 -10.68 9.40 3.31
CA GLY A 45 -10.77 8.50 4.45
C GLY A 45 -10.75 7.04 4.01
N GLN A 46 -9.73 6.65 3.25
CA GLN A 46 -9.54 5.28 2.77
C GLN A 46 -8.16 4.74 3.17
N ILE A 47 -8.00 3.43 3.09
CA ILE A 47 -6.74 2.71 3.28
C ILE A 47 -6.47 1.78 2.09
N PRO A 48 -5.22 1.48 1.74
CA PRO A 48 -3.97 1.88 2.42
C PRO A 48 -3.45 3.25 2.00
N VAL A 49 -2.56 3.79 2.84
CA VAL A 49 -1.62 4.86 2.53
C VAL A 49 -0.22 4.28 2.71
N LEU A 50 0.69 4.55 1.78
CA LEU A 50 2.12 4.31 1.91
C LEU A 50 2.78 5.65 2.21
N GLU A 51 3.62 5.69 3.24
CA GLU A 51 4.62 6.72 3.44
C GLU A 51 6.00 6.09 3.22
N ASP A 52 6.75 6.64 2.27
CA ASP A 52 8.10 6.20 1.98
C ASP A 52 9.13 6.98 2.83
N ILE A 53 10.34 6.46 2.97
CA ILE A 53 11.42 7.00 3.81
C ILE A 53 11.86 8.41 3.40
N ASP A 54 11.58 8.82 2.16
CA ASP A 54 11.83 10.19 1.67
C ASP A 54 10.66 11.16 1.93
N GLY A 55 9.64 10.71 2.67
CA GLY A 55 8.44 11.48 2.99
C GLY A 55 7.38 11.47 1.89
N THR A 56 7.57 10.71 0.80
CA THR A 56 6.56 10.58 -0.25
C THR A 56 5.34 9.84 0.28
N GLN A 57 4.17 10.49 0.24
CA GLN A 57 2.89 9.86 0.60
C GLN A 57 2.09 9.49 -0.65
N ILE A 58 1.58 8.25 -0.66
CA ILE A 58 0.82 7.71 -1.79
C ILE A 58 -0.38 6.93 -1.26
N PHE A 59 -1.55 7.23 -1.80
CA PHE A 59 -2.77 6.44 -1.61
C PHE A 59 -3.19 5.79 -2.94
N GLU A 60 -4.25 4.98 -2.91
CA GLU A 60 -4.61 4.01 -3.96
C GLU A 60 -3.65 2.82 -4.08
N SER A 61 -4.14 1.64 -3.69
CA SER A 61 -3.35 0.40 -3.69
C SER A 61 -2.60 0.14 -5.01
N ARG A 62 -3.21 0.43 -6.17
CA ARG A 62 -2.59 0.23 -7.49
C ARG A 62 -1.53 1.27 -7.82
N ALA A 63 -1.67 2.50 -7.33
CA ALA A 63 -0.66 3.53 -7.50
C ALA A 63 0.56 3.23 -6.61
N ILE A 64 0.31 2.83 -5.36
CA ILE A 64 1.34 2.38 -4.41
C ILE A 64 2.20 1.27 -5.02
N MET A 65 1.57 0.19 -5.53
CA MET A 65 2.32 -0.92 -6.15
C MET A 65 3.18 -0.46 -7.34
N ARG A 66 2.64 0.41 -8.21
CA ARG A 66 3.39 0.94 -9.36
C ARG A 66 4.56 1.82 -8.93
N TYR A 67 4.37 2.60 -7.87
CA TYR A 67 5.42 3.42 -7.29
C TYR A 67 6.55 2.55 -6.73
N LEU A 68 6.22 1.56 -5.90
CA LEU A 68 7.21 0.64 -5.31
C LEU A 68 8.04 -0.05 -6.40
N LEU A 69 7.39 -0.64 -7.40
CA LEU A 69 8.06 -1.32 -8.51
C LEU A 69 8.96 -0.37 -9.34
N LYS A 70 8.58 0.91 -9.45
CA LYS A 70 9.38 1.89 -10.19
C LYS A 70 10.57 2.40 -9.38
N LYS A 71 10.39 2.62 -8.08
CA LYS A 71 11.40 3.23 -7.21
C LYS A 71 12.41 2.19 -6.67
N TYR A 72 11.95 0.98 -6.40
CA TYR A 72 12.75 -0.13 -5.90
C TYR A 72 12.76 -1.27 -6.93
N PRO A 73 13.53 -1.13 -8.03
CA PRO A 73 13.63 -2.19 -9.02
C PRO A 73 14.20 -3.45 -8.36
N THR A 74 13.50 -4.57 -8.51
CA THR A 74 13.98 -5.88 -8.10
C THR A 74 14.50 -6.62 -9.33
N GLU A 75 15.69 -7.21 -9.22
CA GLU A 75 16.25 -8.06 -10.26
C GLU A 75 15.31 -9.27 -10.47
N GLY A 76 14.63 -9.35 -11.61
CA GLY A 76 13.88 -10.54 -12.02
C GLY A 76 12.40 -10.63 -11.65
N ASN A 77 11.80 -9.68 -10.91
CA ASN A 77 10.40 -9.79 -10.46
C ASN A 77 9.43 -8.80 -11.15
N HIS A 78 9.55 -8.64 -12.47
CA HIS A 78 8.43 -8.15 -13.26
C HIS A 78 7.55 -9.37 -13.57
N PRO A 79 6.34 -9.50 -12.99
CA PRO A 79 5.38 -10.48 -13.48
C PRO A 79 4.98 -10.05 -14.89
N VAL A 80 5.75 -10.49 -15.88
CA VAL A 80 5.32 -10.50 -17.27
C VAL A 80 4.27 -11.61 -17.32
N PRO A 81 2.98 -11.32 -17.54
CA PRO A 81 1.99 -12.37 -17.65
C PRO A 81 2.34 -13.23 -18.87
N THR A 82 2.91 -14.41 -18.64
CA THR A 82 3.09 -15.43 -19.67
C THR A 82 1.73 -16.05 -19.94
N ARG A 83 1.02 -15.46 -20.92
CA ARG A 83 -0.22 -15.92 -21.55
C ARG A 83 -1.51 -15.69 -20.72
N LYS A 84 -2.43 -14.92 -21.33
CA LYS A 84 -3.86 -15.00 -21.04
C LYS A 84 -4.44 -16.11 -21.94
N THR A 85 -5.01 -17.15 -21.35
CA THR A 85 -6.03 -17.99 -22.00
C THR A 85 -7.40 -17.49 -21.58
#